data_AF-A0A972T964-F1
#
_entry.id   AF-A0A972T964-F1
#
_cell.length_a   1.000
_cell.length_b   1.000
_cell.length_c   1.000
_cell.angle_alpha   90.00
_cell.angle_beta   90.00
_cell.angle_gamma   90.00
#
_symmetry.space_group_name_H-M   'P 1'
#
loop_
_entity.id
_entity.type
_entity.pdbx_description
1 polymer ?
#
loop_
_entity_poly.entity_id
_entity_poly.type
_entity_poly.pdbx_seq_one_letter_code
_entity_poly.pdbx_strand_id
1 'polypeptide(L)'
;MKIKVISAILLLFLLPSLSACAKNLNASPMPTSELTPTATQTLTTTPVQITPTVTETVTPDPTGDSSLLDPPGCKLPPEDYTLLTVNGFLLNNRTFAMLQHAEKLYGGELEITGHAITQGSYTNSEAASFGTHSGGGAVDLSVMYKGTYRVAYDEIDDLILSLRTAGFAAWLRDFDELYPGSPIHIHAIAIGDKQLSPPAVEQLTGKFGYFLGYSGIPQEDGIPKPDPHGGPLICFWMVASGYPTQSVTFQN
;
A
#
# COMPACT_ATOMS: atom_id res chain seq x y z
N MET A 1 -40.22 47.55 -23.68
CA MET A 1 -39.06 46.85 -23.08
C MET A 1 -39.01 47.21 -21.61
N LYS A 2 -39.54 46.35 -20.73
CA LYS A 2 -39.78 46.68 -19.31
C LYS A 2 -39.21 45.60 -18.39
N ILE A 3 -38.30 46.08 -17.52
CA ILE A 3 -38.15 45.78 -16.08
C ILE A 3 -37.44 44.47 -15.70
N LYS A 4 -36.25 44.67 -15.11
CA LYS A 4 -35.44 43.74 -14.31
C LYS A 4 -36.19 43.35 -13.02
N VAL A 5 -36.06 42.09 -12.60
CA VAL A 5 -36.28 41.71 -11.20
C VAL A 5 -35.06 40.93 -10.72
N ILE A 6 -34.38 41.53 -9.73
CA ILE A 6 -33.34 40.95 -8.89
C ILE A 6 -34.07 40.36 -7.68
N SER A 7 -33.74 39.13 -7.28
CA SER A 7 -34.02 38.66 -5.92
C SER A 7 -32.92 37.73 -5.46
N ALA A 8 -32.05 38.29 -4.61
CA ALA A 8 -31.11 37.57 -3.79
C ALA A 8 -31.83 37.11 -2.52
N ILE A 9 -31.76 35.83 -2.19
CA ILE A 9 -32.19 35.31 -0.90
C ILE A 9 -30.94 34.73 -0.22
N LEU A 10 -30.47 35.50 0.76
CA LEU A 10 -29.40 35.17 1.70
C LEU A 10 -30.05 34.40 2.86
N LEU A 11 -29.80 33.09 3.00
CA LEU A 11 -30.16 32.35 4.20
C LEU A 11 -28.91 32.15 5.08
N LEU A 12 -28.93 32.86 6.21
CA LEU A 12 -28.02 32.75 7.34
C LEU A 12 -28.50 31.57 8.19
N PHE A 13 -27.69 30.51 8.36
CA PHE A 13 -27.93 29.48 9.36
C PHE A 13 -26.86 29.53 10.46
N LEU A 14 -27.34 29.80 11.68
CA LEU A 14 -26.60 29.83 12.93
C LEU A 14 -26.18 28.40 13.34
N LEU A 15 -24.91 28.23 13.70
CA LEU A 15 -24.41 27.09 14.49
C LEU A 15 -24.66 27.33 15.99
N PRO A 16 -24.95 26.27 16.77
CA PRO A 16 -24.63 26.21 18.18
C PRO A 16 -23.47 25.24 18.44
N SER A 17 -22.38 25.79 18.97
CA SER A 17 -21.23 25.09 19.56
C SER A 17 -21.58 24.51 20.93
N LEU A 18 -21.41 23.20 21.09
CA LEU A 18 -21.48 22.50 22.37
C LEU A 18 -20.06 22.08 22.80
N SER A 19 -19.62 22.70 23.88
CA SER A 19 -18.40 22.41 24.63
C SER A 19 -18.69 21.36 25.70
N ALA A 20 -17.84 20.33 25.84
CA ALA A 20 -17.87 19.44 26.99
C ALA A 20 -16.52 18.76 27.29
N CYS A 21 -15.91 19.24 28.37
CA CYS A 21 -15.20 18.52 29.44
C CYS A 21 -14.11 17.48 29.11
N ALA A 22 -12.86 17.91 29.28
CA ALA A 22 -11.72 17.06 29.59
C ALA A 22 -11.86 16.45 31.00
N LYS A 23 -11.64 15.13 31.12
CA LYS A 23 -11.42 14.45 32.41
C LYS A 23 -9.95 14.03 32.50
N ASN A 24 -9.27 14.57 33.50
CA ASN A 24 -7.96 14.13 33.97
C ASN A 24 -8.05 12.70 34.51
N LEU A 25 -7.21 11.79 34.00
CA LEU A 25 -6.96 10.49 34.62
C LEU A 25 -5.58 10.52 35.29
N ASN A 26 -5.64 10.31 36.60
CA ASN A 26 -4.54 10.27 37.54
C ASN A 26 -3.83 8.91 37.40
N ALA A 27 -2.58 8.90 36.91
CA ALA A 27 -1.79 7.67 36.83
C ALA A 27 -1.16 7.35 38.19
N SER A 28 -1.37 6.12 38.69
CA SER A 28 -0.60 5.57 39.82
C SER A 28 0.66 4.84 39.32
N PRO A 29 1.79 4.95 40.03
CA PRO A 29 3.05 4.34 39.60
C PRO A 29 3.09 2.83 39.92
N MET A 30 3.60 2.06 38.96
CA MET A 30 3.85 0.61 39.06
C MET A 30 5.23 0.35 39.70
N PRO A 31 5.40 -0.68 40.53
CA PRO A 31 6.65 -0.93 41.25
C PRO A 31 7.76 -1.51 40.35
N THR A 32 8.95 -0.97 40.55
CA THR A 32 10.23 -1.34 39.94
C THR A 32 10.65 -2.76 40.38
N SER A 33 10.94 -3.64 39.42
CA SER A 33 11.54 -4.95 39.69
C SER A 33 13.06 -4.87 39.49
N GLU A 34 13.78 -5.23 40.54
CA GLU A 34 15.22 -5.16 40.71
C GLU A 34 15.87 -6.41 40.07
N LEU A 35 16.73 -6.21 39.07
CA LEU A 35 17.45 -7.31 38.40
C LEU A 35 18.78 -7.59 39.11
N THR A 36 18.94 -8.79 39.64
CA THR A 36 20.18 -9.31 40.22
C THR A 36 21.17 -9.71 39.11
N PRO A 37 22.45 -9.29 39.16
CA PRO A 37 23.44 -9.68 38.17
C PRO A 37 23.91 -11.13 38.39
N THR A 38 23.79 -11.97 37.36
CA THR A 38 24.35 -13.33 37.34
C THR A 38 25.81 -13.30 36.88
N ALA A 39 26.65 -14.04 37.60
CA ALA A 39 28.10 -14.05 37.51
C ALA A 39 28.66 -14.57 36.16
N THR A 40 29.65 -13.84 35.66
CA THR A 40 30.51 -14.18 34.53
C THR A 40 31.38 -15.40 34.84
N GLN A 41 31.28 -16.45 34.03
CA GLN A 41 32.25 -17.55 34.04
C GLN A 41 33.34 -17.31 32.99
N THR A 42 34.58 -17.23 33.47
CA THR A 42 35.80 -17.10 32.67
C THR A 42 36.21 -18.48 32.16
N LEU A 43 36.18 -18.70 30.85
CA LEU A 43 36.72 -19.91 30.22
C LEU A 43 38.19 -19.70 29.85
N THR A 44 39.05 -20.56 30.41
CA THR A 44 40.48 -20.64 30.11
C THR A 44 40.68 -21.39 28.79
N THR A 45 41.29 -20.74 27.79
CA THR A 45 41.62 -21.38 26.51
C THR A 45 43.09 -21.82 26.49
N THR A 46 43.29 -23.13 26.32
CA THR A 46 44.59 -23.74 26.01
C THR A 46 44.86 -23.59 24.50
N PRO A 47 46.06 -23.17 24.06
CA PRO A 47 46.34 -23.03 22.64
C PRO A 47 46.61 -24.40 22.01
N VAL A 48 45.70 -24.86 21.15
CA VAL A 48 45.93 -26.00 20.28
C VAL A 48 46.58 -25.49 18.99
N GLN A 49 47.75 -26.03 18.67
CA GLN A 49 48.46 -25.78 17.42
C GLN A 49 47.74 -26.52 16.29
N ILE A 50 46.92 -25.79 15.54
CA ILE A 50 46.24 -26.27 14.33
C ILE A 50 47.04 -25.85 13.10
N THR A 51 47.53 -26.85 12.37
CA THR A 51 48.10 -26.75 11.03
C THR A 51 47.11 -26.08 10.07
N PRO A 52 47.52 -25.09 9.27
CA PRO A 52 46.62 -24.48 8.29
C PRO A 52 46.33 -25.49 7.18
N THR A 53 45.20 -26.18 7.28
CA THR A 53 44.56 -26.76 6.11
C THR A 53 43.91 -25.61 5.38
N VAL A 54 44.28 -25.40 4.13
CA VAL A 54 43.64 -24.42 3.24
C VAL A 54 42.21 -24.88 3.03
N THR A 55 41.31 -24.43 3.92
CA THR A 55 39.88 -24.46 3.68
C THR A 55 39.63 -23.51 2.54
N GLU A 56 39.28 -24.04 1.38
CA GLU A 56 38.74 -23.25 0.27
C GLU A 56 37.65 -22.35 0.85
N THR A 57 37.91 -21.05 0.84
CA THR A 57 36.87 -20.05 1.06
C THR A 57 35.86 -20.26 -0.04
N VAL A 58 34.76 -20.94 0.29
CA VAL A 58 33.57 -20.99 -0.54
C VAL A 58 33.12 -19.54 -0.64
N THR A 59 33.51 -18.87 -1.71
CA THR A 59 32.88 -17.63 -2.15
C THR A 59 31.40 -17.95 -2.24
N PRO A 60 30.52 -17.33 -1.44
CA PRO A 60 29.10 -17.55 -1.60
C PRO A 60 28.74 -17.11 -3.02
N ASP A 61 28.31 -18.07 -3.83
CA ASP A 61 27.66 -17.81 -5.09
C ASP A 61 26.43 -16.91 -4.78
N PRO A 62 26.30 -15.71 -5.39
CA PRO A 62 25.15 -14.84 -5.14
C PRO A 62 23.84 -15.39 -5.73
N THR A 63 23.85 -16.60 -6.30
CA THR A 63 22.62 -17.32 -6.71
C THR A 63 21.98 -18.16 -5.59
N GLY A 64 22.26 -17.83 -4.32
CA GLY A 64 21.45 -18.28 -3.20
C GLY A 64 19.98 -18.00 -3.50
N ASP A 65 19.19 -19.08 -3.55
CA ASP A 65 17.79 -19.08 -3.95
C ASP A 65 16.95 -18.17 -3.04
N SER A 66 16.85 -16.89 -3.43
CA SER A 66 16.06 -15.87 -2.74
C SER A 66 14.57 -16.20 -2.67
N SER A 67 14.12 -17.22 -3.42
CA SER A 67 12.72 -17.65 -3.41
C SER A 67 12.28 -18.29 -2.08
N LEU A 68 13.22 -18.70 -1.23
CA LEU A 68 12.90 -19.29 0.08
C LEU A 68 12.56 -18.25 1.16
N LEU A 69 12.81 -16.96 0.92
CA LEU A 69 12.48 -15.87 1.85
C LEU A 69 11.26 -15.04 1.42
N ASP A 70 10.84 -15.19 0.16
CA ASP A 70 9.71 -14.46 -0.40
C ASP A 70 8.38 -15.09 0.03
N PRO A 71 7.36 -14.29 0.41
CA PRO A 71 6.00 -14.78 0.45
C PRO A 71 5.66 -15.52 -0.87
N PRO A 72 5.04 -16.71 -0.81
CA PRO A 72 4.73 -17.47 -2.02
C PRO A 72 3.99 -16.62 -3.05
N GLY A 73 4.47 -16.65 -4.30
CA GLY A 73 3.90 -15.86 -5.40
C GLY A 73 4.55 -14.50 -5.61
N CYS A 74 5.41 -14.02 -4.72
CA CYS A 74 6.22 -12.82 -4.98
C CYS A 74 7.06 -13.00 -6.25
N LYS A 75 7.06 -11.96 -7.09
CA LYS A 75 7.82 -11.94 -8.35
C LYS A 75 8.28 -10.53 -8.67
N LEU A 76 9.57 -10.37 -8.98
CA LEU A 76 10.10 -9.10 -9.49
C LEU A 76 9.40 -8.73 -10.82
N PRO A 77 8.76 -7.56 -10.92
CA PRO A 77 8.14 -7.12 -12.16
C PRO A 77 9.17 -6.83 -13.26
N PRO A 78 8.81 -6.95 -14.55
CA PRO A 78 9.70 -6.60 -15.65
C PRO A 78 9.96 -5.09 -15.71
N GLU A 79 11.15 -4.69 -16.15
CA GLU A 79 11.52 -3.28 -16.38
C GLU A 79 11.13 -2.80 -17.79
N ASP A 80 9.90 -3.11 -18.21
CA ASP A 80 9.35 -2.71 -19.52
C ASP A 80 8.29 -1.61 -19.34
N TYR A 81 8.61 -0.40 -19.78
CA TYR A 81 7.76 0.77 -19.64
C TYR A 81 7.07 1.16 -20.96
N THR A 82 7.03 0.25 -21.94
CA THR A 82 6.25 0.50 -23.16
C THR A 82 4.78 0.73 -22.83
N LEU A 83 4.19 1.75 -23.45
CA LEU A 83 2.80 2.11 -23.21
C LEU A 83 1.88 1.21 -24.02
N LEU A 84 0.77 0.80 -23.40
CA LEU A 84 -0.27 0.01 -24.02
C LEU A 84 -1.64 0.46 -23.54
N THR A 85 -2.66 0.27 -24.38
CA THR A 85 -4.05 0.53 -24.02
C THR A 85 -4.77 -0.78 -23.74
N VAL A 86 -5.37 -0.90 -22.56
CA VAL A 86 -6.14 -2.06 -22.12
C VAL A 86 -7.53 -1.58 -21.74
N ASN A 87 -8.57 -2.12 -22.38
CA ASN A 87 -9.95 -1.70 -22.16
C ASN A 87 -10.19 -0.17 -22.26
N GLY A 88 -9.44 0.52 -23.13
CA GLY A 88 -9.52 1.98 -23.29
C GLY A 88 -8.66 2.80 -22.31
N PHE A 89 -8.00 2.16 -21.35
CA PHE A 89 -7.13 2.81 -20.37
C PHE A 89 -5.66 2.63 -20.71
N LEU A 90 -4.87 3.70 -20.56
CA LEU A 90 -3.44 3.67 -20.82
C LEU A 90 -2.70 3.11 -19.60
N LEU A 91 -1.77 2.19 -19.81
CA LEU A 91 -0.87 1.63 -18.81
C LEU A 91 0.54 1.55 -19.40
N ASN A 92 1.52 1.25 -18.55
CA ASN A 92 2.80 0.73 -19.02
C ASN A 92 2.83 -0.81 -18.87
N ASN A 93 3.70 -1.46 -19.65
CA ASN A 93 3.73 -2.91 -19.73
C ASN A 93 4.15 -3.57 -18.41
N ARG A 94 4.97 -2.90 -17.60
CA ARG A 94 5.33 -3.29 -16.24
C ARG A 94 4.09 -3.43 -15.36
N THR A 95 3.25 -2.39 -15.30
CA THR A 95 1.99 -2.38 -14.53
C THR A 95 1.06 -3.48 -15.01
N PHE A 96 0.90 -3.62 -16.33
CA PHE A 96 0.05 -4.65 -16.89
C PHE A 96 0.56 -6.08 -16.61
N ALA A 97 1.87 -6.31 -16.69
CA ALA A 97 2.47 -7.61 -16.34
C ALA A 97 2.25 -7.97 -14.86
N MET A 98 2.24 -6.98 -13.96
CA MET A 98 1.87 -7.19 -12.57
C MET A 98 0.40 -7.54 -12.41
N LEU A 99 -0.52 -6.86 -13.12
CA LEU A 99 -1.94 -7.22 -13.13
C LEU A 99 -2.16 -8.65 -13.64
N GLN A 100 -1.47 -9.06 -14.71
CA GLN A 100 -1.53 -10.43 -15.22
C GLN A 100 -1.01 -11.46 -14.23
N HIS A 101 -0.04 -11.09 -13.39
CA HIS A 101 0.45 -11.96 -12.33
C HIS A 101 -0.53 -12.01 -11.16
N ALA A 102 -1.07 -10.87 -10.74
CA ALA A 102 -2.12 -10.79 -9.73
C ALA A 102 -3.36 -11.61 -10.12
N GLU A 103 -3.81 -11.53 -11.37
CA GLU A 103 -5.00 -12.26 -11.85
C GLU A 103 -4.80 -13.78 -11.78
N LYS A 104 -3.59 -14.27 -12.05
CA LYS A 104 -3.24 -15.69 -11.91
C LYS A 104 -3.23 -16.15 -10.45
N LEU A 105 -2.82 -15.29 -9.52
CA LEU A 105 -2.83 -15.58 -8.09
C LEU A 105 -4.25 -15.55 -7.53
N TYR A 106 -5.04 -14.57 -7.97
CA TYR A 106 -6.40 -14.31 -7.52
C TYR A 106 -7.37 -15.43 -7.94
N GLY A 107 -7.40 -15.79 -9.23
CA GLY A 107 -8.25 -16.88 -9.71
C GLY A 107 -9.77 -16.70 -9.52
N GLY A 108 -10.24 -15.52 -9.10
CA GLY A 108 -11.66 -15.18 -8.93
C GLY A 108 -12.35 -14.72 -10.21
N GLU A 109 -13.54 -14.14 -10.07
CA GLU A 109 -14.41 -13.80 -11.20
C GLU A 109 -14.08 -12.46 -11.86
N LEU A 110 -13.47 -11.53 -11.12
CA LEU A 110 -13.12 -10.20 -11.64
C LEU A 110 -11.93 -10.27 -12.63
N GLU A 111 -12.15 -9.82 -13.87
CA GLU A 111 -11.13 -9.75 -14.92
C GLU A 111 -10.31 -8.46 -14.76
N ILE A 112 -9.34 -8.48 -13.85
CA ILE A 112 -8.49 -7.33 -13.50
C ILE A 112 -7.45 -6.99 -14.57
N THR A 113 -7.33 -7.80 -15.62
CA THR A 113 -6.56 -7.48 -16.83
C THR A 113 -7.45 -6.94 -17.97
N GLY A 114 -8.74 -6.71 -17.71
CA GLY A 114 -9.70 -6.32 -18.73
C GLY A 114 -10.78 -5.41 -18.16
N HIS A 115 -12.01 -5.92 -18.05
CA HIS A 115 -13.19 -5.09 -17.77
C HIS A 115 -13.16 -4.39 -16.42
N ALA A 116 -12.47 -4.96 -15.42
CA ALA A 116 -12.45 -4.37 -14.09
C ALA A 116 -11.57 -3.12 -14.02
N ILE A 117 -10.70 -2.85 -15.01
CA ILE A 117 -9.94 -1.59 -15.03
C ILE A 117 -10.93 -0.44 -15.28
N THR A 118 -11.05 0.46 -14.31
CA THR A 118 -11.92 1.66 -14.37
C THR A 118 -11.12 2.95 -14.53
N GLN A 119 -9.83 2.92 -14.21
CA GLN A 119 -8.91 4.03 -14.46
C GLN A 119 -7.49 3.50 -14.66
N GLY A 120 -6.79 4.00 -15.68
CA GLY A 120 -5.39 3.67 -15.96
C GLY A 120 -4.41 4.74 -15.50
N SER A 121 -3.16 4.57 -15.89
CA SER A 121 -2.05 5.49 -15.68
C SER A 121 -2.04 6.63 -16.71
N TYR A 122 -1.16 7.62 -16.50
CA TYR A 122 -0.91 8.78 -17.36
C TYR A 122 -2.17 9.62 -17.69
N THR A 123 -3.07 9.74 -16.72
CA THR A 123 -4.26 10.59 -16.82
C THR A 123 -4.36 11.57 -15.66
N ASN A 124 -4.89 12.74 -15.96
CA ASN A 124 -5.24 13.79 -15.01
C ASN A 124 -6.75 14.12 -15.06
N SER A 125 -7.55 13.26 -15.68
CA SER A 125 -8.98 13.50 -15.93
C SER A 125 -9.80 13.60 -14.64
N GLU A 126 -9.38 12.91 -13.58
CA GLU A 126 -10.12 12.86 -12.31
C GLU A 126 -9.40 13.67 -11.23
N ALA A 127 -9.97 14.83 -10.88
CA ALA A 127 -9.44 15.69 -9.81
C ALA A 127 -9.35 14.95 -8.46
N ALA A 128 -10.25 13.99 -8.24
CA ALA A 128 -10.30 13.20 -7.01
C ALA A 128 -9.22 12.11 -6.89
N SER A 129 -8.44 11.86 -7.94
CA SER A 129 -7.26 10.98 -7.87
C SER A 129 -6.08 11.65 -7.15
N PHE A 130 -6.17 12.95 -6.80
CA PHE A 130 -5.06 13.70 -6.20
C PHE A 130 -3.76 13.66 -7.04
N GLY A 131 -3.89 13.36 -8.34
CA GLY A 131 -2.78 13.26 -9.28
C GLY A 131 -1.99 11.95 -9.22
N THR A 132 -2.40 10.94 -8.44
CA THR A 132 -1.71 9.64 -8.37
C THR A 132 -1.62 8.97 -9.75
N HIS A 133 -2.62 9.17 -10.62
CA HIS A 133 -2.63 8.62 -11.98
C HIS A 133 -1.90 9.47 -13.03
N SER A 134 -1.28 10.60 -12.65
CA SER A 134 -0.57 11.46 -13.62
C SER A 134 0.68 10.81 -14.22
N GLY A 135 1.18 9.72 -13.63
CA GLY A 135 2.33 8.94 -14.07
C GLY A 135 1.96 7.48 -14.36
N GLY A 136 2.97 6.63 -14.51
CA GLY A 136 2.83 5.18 -14.58
C GLY A 136 2.41 4.55 -13.26
N GLY A 137 2.17 3.23 -13.27
CA GLY A 137 2.04 2.41 -12.06
C GLY A 137 0.72 2.47 -11.31
N ALA A 138 -0.11 3.50 -11.48
CA ALA A 138 -1.40 3.60 -10.81
C ALA A 138 -2.54 3.01 -11.66
N VAL A 139 -3.43 2.26 -11.01
CA VAL A 139 -4.63 1.66 -11.63
C VAL A 139 -5.76 1.58 -10.60
N ASP A 140 -6.98 1.86 -11.05
CA ASP A 140 -8.20 1.61 -10.27
C ASP A 140 -8.96 0.43 -10.87
N LEU A 141 -9.41 -0.46 -9.99
CA LEU A 141 -10.10 -1.69 -10.33
C LEU A 141 -11.50 -1.69 -9.72
N SER A 142 -12.52 -1.89 -10.54
CA SER A 142 -13.87 -2.21 -10.09
C SER A 142 -13.85 -3.49 -9.26
N VAL A 143 -14.64 -3.50 -8.20
CA VAL A 143 -14.97 -4.68 -7.41
C VAL A 143 -16.40 -5.16 -7.67
N MET A 144 -17.01 -4.73 -8.77
CA MET A 144 -18.36 -5.15 -9.18
C MET A 144 -18.30 -6.22 -10.27
N TYR A 145 -19.20 -7.19 -10.19
CA TYR A 145 -19.33 -8.20 -11.25
C TYR A 145 -19.72 -7.55 -12.57
N LYS A 146 -19.08 -8.01 -13.66
CA LYS A 146 -19.25 -7.48 -15.01
C LYS A 146 -20.72 -7.29 -15.39
N GLY A 147 -21.07 -6.08 -15.81
CA GLY A 147 -22.42 -5.76 -16.28
C GLY A 147 -23.47 -5.70 -15.17
N THR A 148 -23.07 -5.67 -13.90
CA THR A 148 -23.94 -5.54 -12.74
C THR A 148 -23.52 -4.39 -11.84
N TYR A 149 -24.32 -4.09 -10.83
CA TYR A 149 -23.96 -3.19 -9.72
C TYR A 149 -23.73 -3.97 -8.41
N ARG A 150 -23.52 -5.30 -8.50
CA ARG A 150 -23.28 -6.16 -7.34
C ARG A 150 -21.79 -6.14 -7.04
N VAL A 151 -21.44 -5.74 -5.83
CA VAL A 151 -20.07 -5.79 -5.31
C VAL A 151 -19.69 -7.22 -4.93
N ALA A 152 -18.48 -7.65 -5.28
CA ALA A 152 -17.88 -8.93 -4.95
C ALA A 152 -17.16 -8.87 -3.58
N TYR A 153 -17.89 -8.53 -2.51
CA TYR A 153 -17.29 -8.31 -1.18
C TYR A 153 -16.50 -9.50 -0.65
N ASP A 154 -16.94 -10.71 -0.99
CA ASP A 154 -16.31 -11.98 -0.64
C ASP A 154 -14.97 -12.23 -1.37
N GLU A 155 -14.67 -11.49 -2.43
CA GLU A 155 -13.45 -11.63 -3.23
C GLU A 155 -12.41 -10.53 -2.95
N ILE A 156 -12.80 -9.45 -2.23
CA ILE A 156 -11.96 -8.26 -2.05
C ILE A 156 -10.65 -8.58 -1.32
N ASP A 157 -10.70 -9.35 -0.24
CA ASP A 157 -9.50 -9.67 0.56
C ASP A 157 -8.49 -10.50 -0.26
N ASP A 158 -8.99 -11.51 -0.99
CA ASP A 158 -8.17 -12.36 -1.85
C ASP A 158 -7.58 -11.58 -3.03
N LEU A 159 -8.34 -10.65 -3.61
CA LEU A 159 -7.87 -9.79 -4.68
C LEU A 159 -6.80 -8.80 -4.17
N ILE A 160 -7.00 -8.15 -3.02
CA ILE A 160 -6.01 -7.26 -2.41
C ILE A 160 -4.73 -8.03 -2.08
N LEU A 161 -4.84 -9.23 -1.50
CA LEU A 161 -3.68 -10.07 -1.21
C LEU A 161 -2.92 -10.44 -2.49
N SER A 162 -3.63 -10.79 -3.56
CA SER A 162 -3.04 -11.16 -4.85
C SER A 162 -2.33 -9.98 -5.52
N LEU A 163 -2.94 -8.79 -5.50
CA LEU A 163 -2.32 -7.55 -5.99
C LEU A 163 -1.04 -7.23 -5.20
N ARG A 164 -1.09 -7.33 -3.87
CA ARG A 164 0.07 -7.05 -3.01
C ARG A 164 1.21 -8.05 -3.24
N THR A 165 0.87 -9.33 -3.37
CA THR A 165 1.82 -10.39 -3.72
C THR A 165 2.46 -10.15 -5.08
N ALA A 166 1.70 -9.61 -6.05
CA ALA A 166 2.21 -9.23 -7.36
C ALA A 166 3.05 -7.94 -7.36
N GLY A 167 3.12 -7.24 -6.24
CA GLY A 167 3.98 -6.06 -6.06
C GLY A 167 3.26 -4.72 -6.03
N PHE A 168 1.93 -4.69 -5.87
CA PHE A 168 1.20 -3.45 -5.69
C PHE A 168 1.12 -3.06 -4.20
N ALA A 169 1.15 -1.76 -3.90
CA ALA A 169 0.39 -1.27 -2.76
C ALA A 169 -1.07 -1.19 -3.20
N ALA A 170 -1.99 -1.87 -2.51
CA ALA A 170 -3.39 -1.95 -2.92
C ALA A 170 -4.32 -1.74 -1.73
N TRP A 171 -5.36 -0.93 -1.91
CA TRP A 171 -6.37 -0.62 -0.91
C TRP A 171 -7.76 -0.65 -1.52
N LEU A 172 -8.74 -1.15 -0.78
CA LEU A 172 -10.14 -0.82 -1.07
C LEU A 172 -10.37 0.66 -0.76
N ARG A 173 -11.08 1.33 -1.66
CA ARG A 173 -11.77 2.59 -1.43
C ARG A 173 -13.24 2.26 -1.37
N ASP A 174 -13.84 2.31 -0.18
CA ASP A 174 -15.27 2.04 -0.02
C ASP A 174 -16.10 3.20 -0.61
N PHE A 175 -17.40 2.98 -0.73
CA PHE A 175 -18.33 4.04 -1.11
C PHE A 175 -18.19 5.24 -0.18
N ASP A 176 -18.23 6.43 -0.78
CA ASP A 176 -18.18 7.71 -0.08
C ASP A 176 -16.88 7.97 0.73
N GLU A 177 -15.85 7.12 0.61
CA GLU A 177 -14.61 7.25 1.38
C GLU A 177 -13.77 8.47 0.96
N LEU A 178 -13.62 8.68 -0.35
CA LEU A 178 -12.79 9.78 -0.88
C LEU A 178 -13.53 11.12 -0.88
N TYR A 179 -14.82 11.06 -1.21
CA TYR A 179 -15.76 12.18 -1.23
C TYR A 179 -17.19 11.63 -1.33
N PRO A 180 -18.24 12.39 -0.95
CA PRO A 180 -19.62 11.96 -1.12
C PRO A 180 -19.94 11.63 -2.59
N GLY A 181 -20.40 10.42 -2.83
CA GLY A 181 -20.69 9.82 -4.14
C GLY A 181 -19.51 9.08 -4.79
N SER A 182 -18.35 8.99 -4.13
CA SER A 182 -17.20 8.25 -4.68
C SER A 182 -17.53 6.74 -4.81
N PRO A 183 -17.24 6.12 -5.96
CA PRO A 183 -17.57 4.72 -6.19
C PRO A 183 -16.59 3.80 -5.44
N ILE A 184 -17.09 2.63 -5.03
CA ILE A 184 -16.23 1.57 -4.51
C ILE A 184 -15.28 1.03 -5.58
N HIS A 185 -13.99 0.93 -5.27
CA HIS A 185 -12.96 0.37 -6.15
C HIS A 185 -11.73 -0.02 -5.34
N ILE A 186 -10.85 -0.85 -5.92
CA ILE A 186 -9.49 -1.03 -5.40
C ILE A 186 -8.57 -0.05 -6.10
N HIS A 187 -7.86 0.78 -5.33
CA HIS A 187 -6.78 1.62 -5.82
C HIS A 187 -5.45 0.87 -5.63
N ALA A 188 -4.66 0.72 -6.71
CA ALA A 188 -3.39 0.01 -6.68
C ALA A 188 -2.25 0.80 -7.32
N ILE A 189 -1.08 0.79 -6.66
CA ILE A 189 0.15 1.47 -7.10
C ILE A 189 1.27 0.46 -7.24
N ALA A 190 1.85 0.36 -8.44
CA ALA A 190 2.93 -0.55 -8.77
C ALA A 190 4.24 -0.14 -8.07
N ILE A 191 4.63 -0.87 -7.01
CA ILE A 191 5.86 -0.59 -6.27
C ILE A 191 7.07 -0.77 -7.20
N GLY A 192 8.00 0.18 -7.14
CA GLY A 192 9.22 0.20 -7.95
C GLY A 192 9.04 0.69 -9.39
N ASP A 193 7.83 1.11 -9.79
CA ASP A 193 7.64 1.73 -11.10
C ASP A 193 8.37 3.10 -11.16
N LYS A 194 9.26 3.28 -12.13
CA LYS A 194 10.08 4.50 -12.27
C LYS A 194 9.31 5.71 -12.78
N GLN A 195 8.09 5.51 -13.25
CA GLN A 195 7.24 6.54 -13.84
C GLN A 195 6.10 6.96 -12.93
N LEU A 196 6.06 6.48 -11.67
CA LEU A 196 5.10 6.95 -10.66
C LEU A 196 5.07 8.48 -10.58
N SER A 197 3.87 9.03 -10.40
CA SER A 197 3.74 10.45 -10.08
C SER A 197 4.21 10.72 -8.63
N PRO A 198 4.61 11.96 -8.29
CA PRO A 198 4.98 12.28 -6.92
C PRO A 198 3.89 11.95 -5.88
N PRO A 199 2.58 12.21 -6.12
CA PRO A 199 1.52 11.76 -5.22
C PRO A 199 1.47 10.24 -5.04
N ALA A 200 1.70 9.45 -6.10
CA ALA A 200 1.72 8.00 -6.00
C ALA A 200 2.92 7.50 -5.16
N VAL A 201 4.09 8.13 -5.29
CA VAL A 201 5.25 7.83 -4.43
C VAL A 201 4.92 8.14 -2.96
N GLU A 202 4.23 9.25 -2.67
CA GLU A 202 3.84 9.61 -1.30
C GLU A 202 2.88 8.58 -0.69
N GLN A 203 1.97 7.99 -1.48
CA GLN A 203 1.12 6.89 -0.99
C GLN A 203 1.91 5.61 -0.68
N LEU A 204 3.11 5.43 -1.23
CA LEU A 204 3.97 4.30 -0.87
C LEU A 204 4.76 4.60 0.41
N THR A 205 5.54 5.68 0.40
CA THR A 205 6.62 5.92 1.38
C THR A 205 6.37 7.10 2.31
N GLY A 206 5.31 7.87 2.07
CA GLY A 206 4.96 9.05 2.86
C GLY A 206 4.42 8.73 4.25
N LYS A 207 4.05 9.78 4.98
CA LYS A 207 3.53 9.68 6.36
C LYS A 207 2.29 8.77 6.47
N PHE A 208 1.48 8.74 5.42
CA PHE A 208 0.23 7.97 5.34
C PHE A 208 0.41 6.69 4.51
N GLY A 209 1.65 6.34 4.16
CA GLY A 209 1.94 5.41 3.08
C GLY A 209 1.82 3.93 3.44
N TYR A 210 1.75 3.12 2.39
CA TYR A 210 1.64 1.67 2.43
C TYR A 210 2.68 0.99 3.31
N PHE A 211 3.94 1.38 3.17
CA PHE A 211 5.05 0.74 3.87
C PHE A 211 5.01 0.96 5.39
N LEU A 212 4.21 1.91 5.87
CA LEU A 212 3.95 2.15 7.28
C LEU A 212 2.66 1.46 7.78
N GLY A 213 1.95 0.73 6.93
CA GLY A 213 0.69 0.04 7.27
C GLY A 213 -0.55 0.94 7.24
N TYR A 214 -0.51 2.04 6.49
CA TYR A 214 -1.58 3.03 6.44
C TYR A 214 -2.33 3.03 5.10
N SER A 215 -3.46 3.73 5.07
CA SER A 215 -4.40 3.72 3.95
C SER A 215 -3.95 4.47 2.68
N GLY A 216 -2.81 5.18 2.71
CA GLY A 216 -2.35 6.02 1.61
C GLY A 216 -3.09 7.36 1.45
N ILE A 217 -4.14 7.62 2.25
CA ILE A 217 -4.95 8.85 2.14
C ILE A 217 -4.55 9.85 3.22
N PRO A 218 -4.10 11.07 2.85
CA PRO A 218 -3.91 12.16 3.81
C PRO A 218 -5.21 12.51 4.53
N GLN A 219 -5.16 12.65 5.86
CA GLN A 219 -6.30 13.05 6.68
C GLN A 219 -6.22 14.53 7.05
N GLU A 220 -7.37 15.21 7.19
CA GLU A 220 -7.43 16.62 7.57
C GLU A 220 -6.84 16.88 8.97
N ASP A 221 -7.04 15.95 9.90
CA ASP A 221 -6.45 15.99 11.25
C ASP A 221 -4.95 15.63 11.27
N GLY A 222 -4.40 15.21 10.13
CA GLY A 222 -3.02 14.80 9.97
C GLY A 222 -2.69 13.45 10.61
N ILE A 223 -3.66 12.68 11.08
CA ILE A 223 -3.46 11.38 11.74
C ILE A 223 -3.59 10.25 10.71
N PRO A 224 -2.55 9.44 10.47
CA PRO A 224 -2.66 8.32 9.54
C PRO A 224 -3.70 7.28 9.97
N LYS A 225 -4.53 6.85 9.03
CA LYS A 225 -5.48 5.76 9.23
C LYS A 225 -4.81 4.43 8.90
N PRO A 226 -4.88 3.41 9.78
CA PRO A 226 -4.45 2.07 9.45
C PRO A 226 -5.17 1.52 8.22
N ASP A 227 -4.47 0.70 7.46
CA ASP A 227 -5.05 -0.08 6.37
C ASP A 227 -6.03 -1.13 6.94
N PRO A 228 -7.32 -1.10 6.56
CA PRO A 228 -8.31 -2.04 7.09
C PRO A 228 -8.07 -3.49 6.65
N HIS A 229 -7.31 -3.72 5.56
CA HIS A 229 -6.95 -5.04 5.07
C HIS A 229 -5.57 -5.51 5.59
N GLY A 230 -5.02 -4.83 6.60
CA GLY A 230 -3.71 -5.12 7.18
C GLY A 230 -2.56 -4.84 6.21
N GLY A 231 -1.38 -5.40 6.49
CA GLY A 231 -0.17 -5.19 5.68
C GLY A 231 0.83 -4.21 6.29
N PRO A 232 1.89 -3.84 5.54
CA PRO A 232 2.17 -4.16 4.14
C PRO A 232 2.59 -5.63 3.94
N LEU A 233 2.46 -6.12 2.70
CA LEU A 233 3.10 -7.36 2.24
C LEU A 233 4.39 -6.96 1.54
N ILE A 234 5.51 -7.47 2.03
CA ILE A 234 6.84 -7.12 1.55
C ILE A 234 7.45 -8.32 0.84
N CYS A 235 7.69 -8.20 -0.47
CA CYS A 235 8.54 -9.13 -1.19
C CYS A 235 10.02 -8.74 -1.03
N PHE A 236 10.91 -9.72 -1.00
CA PHE A 236 12.36 -9.56 -0.91
C PHE A 236 12.91 -8.65 -2.01
N TRP A 237 12.38 -8.74 -3.24
CA TRP A 237 12.81 -7.85 -4.32
C TRP A 237 12.53 -6.37 -4.01
N MET A 238 11.48 -6.05 -3.25
CA MET A 238 11.20 -4.67 -2.81
C MET A 238 12.29 -4.21 -1.85
N VAL A 239 12.69 -5.06 -0.90
CA VAL A 239 13.79 -4.79 0.03
C VAL A 239 15.10 -4.59 -0.73
N ALA A 240 15.41 -5.46 -1.68
CA ALA A 240 16.58 -5.35 -2.54
C ALA A 240 16.56 -4.06 -3.38
N SER A 241 15.38 -3.51 -3.65
CA SER A 241 15.16 -2.23 -4.35
C SER A 241 15.18 -1.01 -3.41
N GLY A 242 15.41 -1.21 -2.10
CA GLY A 242 15.55 -0.14 -1.10
C GLY A 242 14.28 0.20 -0.33
N TYR A 243 13.20 -0.57 -0.47
CA TYR A 243 11.99 -0.39 0.34
C TYR A 243 12.15 -0.99 1.75
N PRO A 244 11.47 -0.45 2.77
CA PRO A 244 11.63 -0.89 4.15
C PRO A 244 11.11 -2.31 4.37
N THR A 245 11.72 -3.02 5.33
CA THR A 245 11.45 -4.43 5.66
C THR A 245 10.36 -4.64 6.72
N GLN A 246 9.83 -3.57 7.32
CA GLN A 246 8.84 -3.66 8.41
C GLN A 246 7.74 -2.62 8.20
N SER A 247 6.48 -3.02 8.43
CA SER A 247 5.49 -2.08 8.98
C SER A 247 6.05 -1.59 10.30
N VAL A 248 6.23 -0.28 10.45
CA VAL A 248 6.49 0.30 11.77
C VAL A 248 5.23 0.07 12.58
N THR A 249 5.18 -1.04 13.33
CA THR A 249 4.10 -1.29 14.27
C THR A 249 4.29 -0.28 15.40
N PHE A 250 3.61 0.85 15.33
CA PHE A 250 3.50 1.74 16.48
C PHE A 250 2.77 0.96 17.56
N GLN A 251 3.50 0.43 18.53
CA GLN A 251 2.89 -0.05 19.77
C GLN A 251 2.27 1.18 20.46
N ASN A 252 0.96 1.08 20.71
CA ASN A 252 0.16 2.03 21.48
C ASN A 252 0.80 2.34 22.84
#